data_AF-S4R6E2-F1
#
_entry.id   AF-S4R6E2-F1
#
_cell.length_a   1.000
_cell.length_b   1.000
_cell.length_c   1.000
_cell.angle_alpha   90.00
_cell.angle_beta   90.00
_cell.angle_gamma   90.00
#
_symmetry.space_group_name_H-M   'P 1'
#
loop_
_entity.id
_entity.type
_entity.pdbx_description
1 polymer ?
#
loop_
_entity_poly.entity_id
_entity_poly.type
_entity_poly.pdbx_seq_one_letter_code
_entity_poly.pdbx_strand_id
1 'polypeptide(L)'
;DMLDYLVERGVLQTRDGLYVGWAHAANNKEEMNAALGNSEVMVLEADVNIEGLGTASETGRPIMAHPPDVTSDNSLSDWLSAVLKSNKGIKLDFKSLEALGPSLDILLERVAQAPLDRPIWLNADIIRGPNVPAFVDPIDATGFLSLITKHFPNVTLSPGWLVAFVPALGLNETYTAAMVREMHGLVAALPQRVTFPVRAPLLRRAWTHFRWLLDQSDRFSLTLWQGKSDVIALEDMLFVRDGTDPTEVYYDIYDPLLSELRDADKNAERPKLFHTGVSLLRYFGTRDGLDVLWHQEPSSLEVPATECLSELTSVPVTAPESCNPHHLESPRSRTEESILLPTAAGSQKTALFLRILSRDALRPTLQVLRDRARPLTRPVWLSATVAPGGGGGAAGVLGAAELLSAVAEIFPDVTLAPAWPEPDVAAAAASAVVGGGAERYGEASLAAMRDAFADVTQPVSYQLDA
;
A
#
# COMPACT_ATOMS: atom_id res chain seq x y z
N ASP A 1 2.50 -12.67 -15.50
CA ASP A 1 1.68 -11.44 -15.38
C ASP A 1 2.32 -10.34 -16.24
N MET A 2 2.02 -9.05 -16.03
CA MET A 2 2.62 -7.96 -16.81
C MET A 2 4.14 -7.90 -16.69
N LEU A 3 4.67 -7.99 -15.48
CA LEU A 3 6.12 -7.94 -15.27
C LEU A 3 6.81 -9.15 -15.89
N ASP A 4 6.25 -10.36 -15.72
CA ASP A 4 6.82 -11.57 -16.31
C ASP A 4 6.88 -11.45 -17.83
N TYR A 5 5.78 -11.02 -18.45
CA TYR A 5 5.71 -10.84 -19.90
C TYR A 5 6.76 -9.84 -20.40
N LEU A 6 6.91 -8.69 -19.73
CA LEU A 6 7.88 -7.67 -20.14
C LEU A 6 9.33 -8.14 -19.96
N VAL A 7 9.62 -8.95 -18.94
CA VAL A 7 10.93 -9.58 -18.73
C VAL A 7 11.20 -10.65 -19.77
N GLU A 8 10.24 -11.54 -20.04
CA GLU A 8 10.35 -12.61 -21.04
C GLU A 8 10.57 -12.06 -22.45
N ARG A 9 10.02 -10.89 -22.77
CA ARG A 9 10.26 -10.18 -24.04
C ARG A 9 11.57 -9.40 -24.06
N GLY A 10 12.31 -9.33 -22.94
CA GLY A 10 13.58 -8.63 -22.83
C GLY A 10 13.46 -7.11 -22.87
N VAL A 11 12.26 -6.55 -22.70
CA VAL A 11 12.04 -5.09 -22.67
C VAL A 11 12.15 -4.52 -21.25
N LEU A 12 11.99 -5.36 -20.24
CA LEU A 12 12.20 -5.03 -18.83
C LEU A 12 13.32 -5.93 -18.26
N GLN A 13 14.25 -5.35 -17.51
CA GLN A 13 15.42 -6.09 -17.00
C GLN A 13 15.09 -6.97 -15.79
N THR A 14 14.25 -6.46 -14.88
CA THR A 14 13.90 -7.12 -13.62
C THR A 14 12.42 -6.88 -13.34
N ARG A 15 11.79 -7.74 -12.53
CA ARG A 15 10.38 -7.61 -12.14
C ARG A 15 10.20 -6.40 -11.20
N ASP A 16 10.12 -5.20 -11.78
CA ASP A 16 10.02 -3.93 -11.06
C ASP A 16 9.10 -2.96 -11.80
N GLY A 17 7.97 -2.63 -11.19
CA GLY A 17 6.94 -1.78 -11.77
C GLY A 17 7.34 -0.31 -11.94
N LEU A 18 8.41 0.16 -11.28
CA LEU A 18 8.97 1.51 -11.48
C LEU A 18 9.56 1.71 -12.88
N TYR A 19 10.10 0.64 -13.46
CA TYR A 19 10.78 0.68 -14.76
C TYR A 19 9.86 0.27 -15.93
N VAL A 20 8.59 -0.03 -15.65
CA VAL A 20 7.58 -0.18 -16.69
C VAL A 20 7.24 1.20 -17.26
N GLY A 21 7.46 1.39 -18.56
CA GLY A 21 7.05 2.62 -19.24
C GLY A 21 5.61 2.57 -19.73
N TRP A 22 4.86 3.63 -19.48
CA TRP A 22 3.44 3.76 -19.79
C TRP A 22 3.20 4.80 -20.88
N ALA A 23 2.25 4.53 -21.76
CA ALA A 23 1.57 5.55 -22.54
C ALA A 23 0.14 5.66 -22.04
N HIS A 24 -0.15 6.73 -21.33
CA HIS A 24 -1.46 7.04 -20.75
C HIS A 24 -2.41 7.62 -21.80
N ALA A 25 -3.67 7.18 -21.77
CA ALA A 25 -4.77 7.66 -22.61
C ALA A 25 -4.41 7.72 -24.12
N ALA A 26 -3.79 6.66 -24.65
CA ALA A 26 -3.36 6.57 -26.05
C ALA A 26 -4.56 6.31 -26.99
N ASN A 27 -5.51 7.25 -27.01
CA ASN A 27 -6.86 7.04 -27.51
C ASN A 27 -6.93 7.19 -29.03
N ASN A 28 -6.44 8.30 -29.57
CA ASN A 28 -6.51 8.55 -31.01
C ASN A 28 -5.36 7.87 -31.77
N LYS A 29 -5.46 7.80 -33.10
CA LYS A 29 -4.44 7.13 -33.92
C LYS A 29 -3.06 7.79 -33.83
N GLU A 30 -2.98 9.09 -33.65
CA GLU A 30 -1.71 9.81 -33.54
C GLU A 30 -0.98 9.41 -32.26
N GLU A 31 -1.64 9.51 -31.11
CA GLU A 31 -1.13 9.13 -29.79
C GLU A 31 -0.75 7.65 -29.75
N MET A 32 -1.61 6.77 -30.26
CA MET A 32 -1.33 5.33 -30.34
C MET A 32 -0.09 5.05 -31.19
N ASN A 33 0.03 5.65 -32.38
CA ASN A 33 1.19 5.41 -33.25
C ASN A 33 2.49 5.99 -32.66
N ALA A 34 2.42 7.14 -31.98
CA ALA A 34 3.54 7.70 -31.24
C ALA A 34 3.99 6.77 -30.11
N ALA A 35 3.04 6.25 -29.33
CA ALA A 35 3.32 5.27 -28.28
C ALA A 35 3.89 3.97 -28.84
N LEU A 36 3.41 3.48 -29.99
CA LEU A 36 3.93 2.30 -30.66
C LEU A 36 5.37 2.48 -31.14
N GLY A 37 5.73 3.67 -31.63
CA GLY A 37 7.07 4.01 -32.11
C GLY A 37 8.09 4.29 -31.01
N ASN A 38 7.66 4.56 -29.77
CA ASN A 38 8.57 4.86 -28.65
C ASN A 38 9.06 3.56 -27.98
N SER A 39 10.37 3.32 -27.93
CA SER A 39 10.97 2.14 -27.28
C SER A 39 10.89 2.16 -25.75
N GLU A 40 10.70 3.32 -25.12
CA GLU A 40 10.58 3.45 -23.67
C GLU A 40 9.18 3.08 -23.18
N VAL A 41 8.17 3.16 -24.05
CA VAL A 41 6.79 2.74 -23.74
C VAL A 41 6.68 1.22 -23.84
N MET A 42 6.24 0.57 -22.76
CA MET A 42 6.07 -0.88 -22.66
C MET A 42 4.60 -1.29 -22.60
N VAL A 43 3.74 -0.44 -22.05
CA VAL A 43 2.30 -0.68 -21.90
C VAL A 43 1.53 0.52 -22.43
N LEU A 44 0.49 0.27 -23.23
CA LEU A 44 -0.47 1.30 -23.62
C LEU A 44 -1.73 1.14 -22.79
N GLU A 45 -2.15 2.25 -22.21
CA GLU A 45 -3.46 2.42 -21.61
C GLU A 45 -4.32 3.26 -22.57
N ALA A 46 -5.59 2.89 -22.71
CA ALA A 46 -6.55 3.63 -23.51
C ALA A 46 -7.97 3.50 -22.94
N ASP A 47 -8.70 4.60 -23.01
CA ASP A 47 -10.07 4.73 -22.51
C ASP A 47 -11.04 4.16 -23.53
N VAL A 48 -11.99 3.33 -23.10
CA VAL A 48 -12.98 2.68 -23.96
C VAL A 48 -14.38 3.20 -23.64
N ASN A 49 -15.08 3.67 -24.66
CA ASN A 49 -16.46 4.11 -24.56
C ASN A 49 -17.29 3.72 -25.80
N ILE A 50 -18.60 3.95 -25.76
CA ILE A 50 -19.48 3.78 -26.91
C ILE A 50 -19.49 5.04 -27.76
N GLU A 51 -19.36 4.88 -29.07
CA GLU A 51 -19.50 5.97 -30.03
C GLU A 51 -20.89 6.61 -29.92
N GLY A 52 -20.89 7.92 -29.70
CA GLY A 52 -22.09 8.74 -29.57
C GLY A 52 -22.86 8.51 -28.28
N LEU A 53 -22.27 7.88 -27.25
CA LEU A 53 -22.96 7.54 -25.99
C LEU A 53 -23.74 8.75 -25.42
N GLY A 54 -25.03 8.55 -25.15
CA GLY A 54 -25.90 9.58 -24.59
C GLY A 54 -26.34 10.65 -25.61
N THR A 55 -26.11 10.44 -26.91
CA THR A 55 -26.52 11.34 -27.98
C THR A 55 -27.44 10.64 -28.99
N ALA A 56 -28.06 11.41 -29.89
CA ALA A 56 -28.86 10.85 -30.99
C ALA A 56 -28.03 10.05 -32.02
N SER A 57 -26.70 10.12 -31.95
CA SER A 57 -25.78 9.42 -32.87
C SER A 57 -25.15 8.17 -32.24
N GLU A 58 -25.68 7.66 -31.13
CA GLU A 58 -25.17 6.47 -30.46
C GLU A 58 -25.25 5.23 -31.37
N THR A 59 -24.13 4.50 -31.54
CA THR A 59 -24.05 3.35 -32.48
C THR A 59 -23.84 1.99 -31.81
N GLY A 60 -23.47 1.96 -30.52
CA GLY A 60 -23.08 0.73 -29.82
C GLY A 60 -21.67 0.22 -30.16
N ARG A 61 -20.91 0.96 -30.98
CA ARG A 61 -19.54 0.61 -31.38
C ARG A 61 -18.53 1.08 -30.34
N PRO A 62 -17.67 0.20 -29.78
CA PRO A 62 -16.58 0.62 -28.91
C PRO A 62 -15.52 1.43 -29.64
N ILE A 63 -15.19 2.57 -29.08
CA ILE A 63 -14.16 3.50 -29.55
C ILE A 63 -13.22 3.86 -28.42
N MET A 64 -12.02 4.31 -28.78
CA MET A 64 -11.05 4.78 -27.80
C MET A 64 -11.32 6.25 -27.46
N ALA A 65 -11.99 6.52 -26.34
CA ALA A 65 -12.44 7.86 -25.96
C ALA A 65 -12.63 8.01 -24.44
N HIS A 66 -12.10 9.10 -23.89
CA HIS A 66 -12.35 9.55 -22.52
C HIS A 66 -13.45 10.63 -22.51
N PRO A 67 -14.47 10.55 -21.65
CA PRO A 67 -15.44 11.63 -21.48
C PRO A 67 -14.76 13.01 -21.24
N PRO A 68 -15.26 14.10 -21.85
CA PRO A 68 -16.55 14.24 -22.52
C PRO A 68 -16.54 13.79 -23.99
N ASP A 69 -15.43 13.27 -24.50
CA ASP A 69 -15.37 12.82 -25.89
C ASP A 69 -16.25 11.56 -26.07
N VAL A 70 -17.16 11.65 -27.03
CA VAL A 70 -18.05 10.55 -27.46
C VAL A 70 -17.78 10.13 -28.91
N THR A 71 -16.73 10.68 -29.52
CA THR A 71 -16.26 10.32 -30.85
C THR A 71 -14.75 10.16 -30.82
N SER A 72 -14.22 9.34 -31.73
CA SER A 72 -12.79 9.10 -31.87
C SER A 72 -12.48 8.65 -33.28
N ASP A 73 -11.28 8.97 -33.77
CA ASP A 73 -10.79 8.47 -35.06
C ASP A 73 -10.31 7.01 -34.98
N ASN A 74 -10.34 6.42 -33.78
CA ASN A 74 -9.83 5.09 -33.47
C ASN A 74 -10.91 4.23 -32.81
N SER A 75 -11.30 3.16 -33.48
CA SER A 75 -12.15 2.13 -32.89
C SER A 75 -11.33 1.21 -31.99
N LEU A 76 -11.96 0.53 -31.03
CA LEU A 76 -11.27 -0.50 -30.24
C LEU A 76 -10.65 -1.58 -31.14
N SER A 77 -11.38 -1.99 -32.20
CA SER A 77 -10.93 -3.01 -33.14
C SER A 77 -9.67 -2.58 -33.93
N ASP A 78 -9.65 -1.32 -34.41
CA ASP A 78 -8.50 -0.76 -35.11
C ASP A 78 -7.30 -0.60 -34.16
N TRP A 79 -7.56 -0.10 -32.95
CA TRP A 79 -6.54 0.07 -31.92
C TRP A 79 -5.90 -1.27 -31.55
N LEU A 80 -6.70 -2.30 -31.23
CA LEU A 80 -6.20 -3.63 -30.94
C LEU A 80 -5.42 -4.20 -32.12
N SER A 81 -5.91 -4.01 -33.35
CA SER A 81 -5.22 -4.49 -34.55
C SER A 81 -3.87 -3.83 -34.79
N ALA A 82 -3.67 -2.59 -34.33
CA ALA A 82 -2.37 -1.93 -34.37
C ALA A 82 -1.47 -2.39 -33.22
N VAL A 83 -1.98 -2.38 -31.98
CA VAL A 83 -1.18 -2.69 -30.78
C VAL A 83 -0.72 -4.14 -30.75
N LEU A 84 -1.56 -5.08 -31.19
CA LEU A 84 -1.22 -6.52 -31.26
C LEU A 84 -0.08 -6.83 -32.26
N LYS A 85 0.28 -5.90 -33.16
CA LYS A 85 1.46 -6.05 -34.04
C LYS A 85 2.78 -5.71 -33.33
N SER A 86 2.73 -5.13 -32.14
CA SER A 86 3.89 -4.82 -31.30
C SER A 86 4.07 -5.87 -30.20
N ASN A 87 5.06 -5.68 -29.31
CA ASN A 87 5.22 -6.46 -28.08
C ASN A 87 4.65 -5.75 -26.83
N LYS A 88 3.88 -4.68 -26.98
CA LYS A 88 3.45 -3.86 -25.84
C LYS A 88 2.27 -4.48 -25.10
N GLY A 89 2.26 -4.32 -23.78
CA GLY A 89 1.14 -4.69 -22.91
C GLY A 89 -0.07 -3.78 -23.14
N ILE A 90 -1.25 -4.23 -22.73
CA ILE A 90 -2.52 -3.52 -22.95
C ILE A 90 -3.23 -3.31 -21.62
N LYS A 91 -3.71 -2.09 -21.38
CA LYS A 91 -4.69 -1.75 -20.35
C LYS A 91 -5.87 -1.02 -21.01
N LEU A 92 -7.07 -1.55 -20.86
CA LEU A 92 -8.30 -0.94 -21.39
C LEU A 92 -9.10 -0.34 -20.23
N ASP A 93 -9.32 0.97 -20.24
CA ASP A 93 -10.07 1.69 -19.21
C ASP A 93 -11.50 1.99 -19.65
N PHE A 94 -12.45 1.16 -19.21
CA PHE A 94 -13.85 1.31 -19.56
C PHE A 94 -14.48 2.49 -18.83
N LYS A 95 -15.07 3.41 -19.61
CA LYS A 95 -15.79 4.60 -19.11
C LYS A 95 -17.31 4.41 -19.04
N SER A 96 -17.79 3.27 -19.54
CA SER A 96 -19.20 2.87 -19.50
C SER A 96 -19.32 1.35 -19.47
N LEU A 97 -20.35 0.84 -18.80
CA LEU A 97 -20.62 -0.61 -18.78
C LEU A 97 -21.10 -1.09 -20.16
N GLU A 98 -21.79 -0.20 -20.88
CA GLU A 98 -22.29 -0.39 -22.23
C GLU A 98 -21.18 -0.74 -23.22
N ALA A 99 -19.97 -0.20 -23.01
CA ALA A 99 -18.80 -0.53 -23.82
C ALA A 99 -18.21 -1.91 -23.52
N LEU A 100 -18.43 -2.45 -22.32
CA LEU A 100 -17.74 -3.68 -21.88
C LEU A 100 -18.14 -4.88 -22.74
N GLY A 101 -19.44 -5.20 -22.85
CA GLY A 101 -19.93 -6.37 -23.59
C GLY A 101 -19.42 -6.43 -25.03
N PRO A 102 -19.69 -5.41 -25.87
CA PRO A 102 -19.21 -5.37 -27.24
C PRO A 102 -17.68 -5.41 -27.35
N SER A 103 -16.95 -4.87 -26.37
CA SER A 103 -15.49 -4.94 -26.34
C SER A 103 -14.96 -6.35 -26.03
N LEU A 104 -15.62 -7.06 -25.12
CA LEU A 104 -15.30 -8.46 -24.83
C LEU A 104 -15.60 -9.36 -26.04
N ASP A 105 -16.67 -9.08 -26.80
CA ASP A 105 -16.96 -9.79 -28.05
C ASP A 105 -15.83 -9.61 -29.08
N ILE A 106 -15.35 -8.37 -29.27
CA ILE A 106 -14.19 -8.08 -30.14
C ILE A 106 -12.94 -8.85 -29.67
N LEU A 107 -12.68 -8.89 -28.36
CA LEU A 107 -11.53 -9.63 -27.81
C LEU A 107 -11.68 -11.14 -28.03
N LEU A 108 -12.88 -11.71 -27.84
CA LEU A 108 -13.15 -13.13 -28.07
C LEU A 108 -12.98 -13.51 -29.54
N GLU A 109 -13.46 -12.68 -30.46
CA GLU A 109 -13.22 -12.86 -31.89
C GLU A 109 -11.72 -12.88 -32.21
N ARG A 110 -10.93 -12.02 -31.55
CA ARG A 110 -9.48 -12.00 -31.72
C ARG A 110 -8.81 -13.26 -31.19
N VAL A 111 -9.17 -13.72 -29.99
CA VAL A 111 -8.68 -14.96 -29.40
C VAL A 111 -9.01 -16.17 -30.28
N ALA A 112 -10.20 -16.18 -30.90
CA ALA A 112 -10.61 -17.24 -31.81
C ALA A 112 -9.78 -17.28 -33.11
N GLN A 113 -9.25 -16.13 -33.54
CA GLN A 113 -8.37 -16.04 -34.70
C GLN A 113 -6.91 -16.41 -34.37
N ALA A 114 -6.41 -15.96 -33.22
CA ALA A 114 -5.08 -16.28 -32.72
C ALA A 114 -5.01 -16.10 -31.19
N PRO A 115 -4.31 -16.98 -30.46
CA PRO A 115 -4.08 -16.79 -29.03
C PRO A 115 -3.46 -15.42 -28.73
N LEU A 116 -4.02 -14.70 -27.75
CA LEU A 116 -3.40 -13.49 -27.23
C LEU A 116 -2.14 -13.88 -26.45
N ASP A 117 -0.99 -13.43 -26.93
CA ASP A 117 0.33 -13.81 -26.42
C ASP A 117 0.89 -12.82 -25.38
N ARG A 118 0.02 -11.99 -24.80
CA ARG A 118 0.36 -10.88 -23.91
C ARG A 118 -0.73 -10.62 -22.87
N PRO A 119 -0.39 -9.99 -21.74
CA PRO A 119 -1.35 -9.58 -20.74
C PRO A 119 -2.23 -8.43 -21.24
N ILE A 120 -3.52 -8.55 -20.94
CA ILE A 120 -4.51 -7.48 -21.05
C ILE A 120 -5.00 -7.17 -19.63
N TRP A 121 -5.08 -5.90 -19.29
CA TRP A 121 -5.68 -5.42 -18.05
C TRP A 121 -7.02 -4.77 -18.38
N LEU A 122 -8.06 -5.10 -17.63
CA LEU A 122 -9.40 -4.51 -17.80
C LEU A 122 -9.70 -3.61 -16.60
N ASN A 123 -9.72 -2.31 -16.84
CA ASN A 123 -9.86 -1.25 -15.86
C ASN A 123 -11.25 -0.62 -15.92
N ALA A 124 -11.78 -0.22 -14.77
CA ALA A 124 -12.97 0.62 -14.68
C ALA A 124 -13.07 1.20 -13.28
N ASP A 125 -13.63 2.40 -13.17
CA ASP A 125 -13.96 3.02 -11.89
C ASP A 125 -15.32 2.50 -11.38
N ILE A 126 -15.27 1.47 -10.54
CA ILE A 126 -16.45 0.69 -10.10
C ILE A 126 -16.93 1.00 -8.68
N ILE A 127 -16.17 1.82 -7.93
CA ILE A 127 -16.55 2.30 -6.61
C ILE A 127 -16.45 3.81 -6.55
N ARG A 128 -17.31 4.45 -5.76
CA ARG A 128 -17.22 5.88 -5.48
C ARG A 128 -15.98 6.17 -4.63
N GLY A 129 -15.07 6.95 -5.17
CA GLY A 129 -13.89 7.42 -4.47
C GLY A 129 -14.05 8.79 -3.81
N PRO A 130 -12.93 9.40 -3.40
CA PRO A 130 -12.91 10.69 -2.73
C PRO A 130 -13.49 11.83 -3.57
N ASN A 131 -14.12 12.78 -2.87
CA ASN A 131 -14.65 14.03 -3.40
C ASN A 131 -15.72 13.92 -4.50
N VAL A 132 -16.20 12.72 -4.84
CA VAL A 132 -17.24 12.53 -5.86
C VAL A 132 -18.63 12.77 -5.26
N PRO A 133 -19.43 13.70 -5.80
CA PRO A 133 -20.79 13.95 -5.33
C PRO A 133 -21.67 12.71 -5.46
N ALA A 134 -22.56 12.48 -4.48
CA ALA A 134 -23.41 11.29 -4.40
C ALA A 134 -24.32 11.05 -5.62
N PHE A 135 -24.56 12.05 -6.47
CA PHE A 135 -25.37 11.94 -7.69
C PHE A 135 -24.59 11.47 -8.93
N VAL A 136 -23.26 11.35 -8.85
CA VAL A 136 -22.43 10.85 -9.95
C VAL A 136 -22.09 9.39 -9.68
N ASP A 137 -22.68 8.44 -10.38
CA ASP A 137 -22.46 7.02 -10.09
C ASP A 137 -21.21 6.47 -10.78
N PRO A 138 -20.46 5.57 -10.10
CA PRO A 138 -19.44 4.76 -10.75
C PRO A 138 -20.07 3.72 -11.69
N ILE A 139 -19.24 3.01 -12.44
CA ILE A 139 -19.68 1.86 -13.24
C ILE A 139 -20.19 0.75 -12.30
N ASP A 140 -21.27 0.06 -12.68
CA ASP A 140 -21.81 -1.05 -11.89
C ASP A 140 -20.77 -2.16 -11.70
N ALA A 141 -20.28 -2.28 -10.46
CA ALA A 141 -19.26 -3.25 -10.06
C ALA A 141 -19.68 -4.70 -10.33
N THR A 142 -20.95 -5.04 -10.07
CA THR A 142 -21.41 -6.43 -10.20
C THR A 142 -21.44 -6.84 -11.66
N GLY A 143 -22.03 -6.01 -12.53
CA GLY A 143 -22.04 -6.22 -13.97
C GLY A 143 -20.63 -6.29 -14.56
N PHE A 144 -19.77 -5.35 -14.20
CA PHE A 144 -18.38 -5.30 -14.69
C PHE A 144 -17.61 -6.58 -14.33
N LEU A 145 -17.55 -6.93 -13.04
CA LEU A 145 -16.77 -8.08 -12.56
C LEU A 145 -17.35 -9.41 -13.04
N SER A 146 -18.69 -9.56 -13.07
CA SER A 146 -19.34 -10.80 -13.50
C SER A 146 -19.11 -11.07 -14.97
N LEU A 147 -19.19 -10.03 -15.82
CA LEU A 147 -19.01 -10.20 -17.26
C LEU A 147 -17.55 -10.55 -17.59
N ILE A 148 -16.58 -9.88 -16.97
CA ILE A 148 -15.18 -10.23 -17.14
C ILE A 148 -14.88 -11.64 -16.63
N THR A 149 -15.34 -12.00 -15.44
CA THR A 149 -15.07 -13.33 -14.87
C THR A 149 -15.65 -14.45 -15.73
N LYS A 150 -16.82 -14.21 -16.35
CA LYS A 150 -17.45 -15.16 -17.27
C LYS A 150 -16.64 -15.38 -18.56
N HIS A 151 -16.11 -14.32 -19.16
CA HIS A 151 -15.50 -14.37 -20.49
C HIS A 151 -13.97 -14.48 -20.47
N PHE A 152 -13.31 -13.91 -19.46
CA PHE A 152 -11.85 -13.84 -19.31
C PHE A 152 -11.39 -14.09 -17.86
N PRO A 153 -11.56 -15.32 -17.32
CA PRO A 153 -11.25 -15.63 -15.91
C PRO A 153 -9.74 -15.57 -15.55
N ASN A 154 -8.86 -15.45 -16.55
CA ASN A 154 -7.41 -15.40 -16.36
C ASN A 154 -6.80 -14.01 -16.63
N VAL A 155 -7.65 -13.00 -16.88
CA VAL A 155 -7.20 -11.62 -17.11
C VAL A 155 -6.76 -10.96 -15.80
N THR A 156 -5.97 -9.89 -15.88
CA THR A 156 -5.76 -9.01 -14.72
C THR A 156 -6.90 -8.01 -14.64
N LEU A 157 -7.56 -7.95 -13.50
CA LEU A 157 -8.56 -6.91 -13.20
C LEU A 157 -7.83 -5.64 -12.74
N SER A 158 -8.33 -4.48 -13.15
CA SER A 158 -7.85 -3.19 -12.69
C SER A 158 -8.98 -2.29 -12.14
N PRO A 159 -9.71 -2.72 -11.10
CA PRO A 159 -10.87 -2.01 -10.59
C PRO A 159 -10.45 -0.79 -9.78
N GLY A 160 -10.93 0.37 -10.19
CA GLY A 160 -10.62 1.68 -9.62
C GLY A 160 -11.75 2.32 -8.84
N TRP A 161 -11.45 3.49 -8.32
CA TRP A 161 -12.41 4.38 -7.70
C TRP A 161 -12.62 5.58 -8.61
N LEU A 162 -13.88 5.96 -8.82
CA LEU A 162 -14.22 7.23 -9.43
C LEU A 162 -13.73 8.34 -8.50
N VAL A 163 -12.80 9.18 -8.94
CA VAL A 163 -12.17 10.21 -8.09
C VAL A 163 -12.33 11.60 -8.69
N ALA A 164 -12.85 12.53 -7.88
CA ALA A 164 -12.69 13.95 -8.14
C ALA A 164 -11.50 14.47 -7.31
N PHE A 165 -10.62 15.25 -7.94
CA PHE A 165 -9.52 15.90 -7.23
C PHE A 165 -9.23 17.22 -7.92
N VAL A 166 -9.65 18.31 -7.28
CA VAL A 166 -9.48 19.68 -7.73
C VAL A 166 -9.13 20.52 -6.50
N PRO A 167 -7.85 20.52 -6.05
CA PRO A 167 -7.45 21.20 -4.83
C PRO A 167 -7.81 22.68 -4.78
N ALA A 168 -7.78 23.37 -5.93
CA ALA A 168 -8.17 24.78 -6.05
C ALA A 168 -9.65 25.05 -5.68
N LEU A 169 -10.51 24.02 -5.71
CA LEU A 169 -11.92 24.09 -5.31
C LEU A 169 -12.19 23.41 -3.96
N GLY A 170 -11.15 23.06 -3.20
CA GLY A 170 -11.28 22.35 -1.92
C GLY A 170 -11.62 20.86 -2.03
N LEU A 171 -11.61 20.30 -3.24
CA LEU A 171 -11.82 18.86 -3.47
C LEU A 171 -10.49 18.12 -3.34
N ASN A 172 -10.02 17.94 -2.10
CA ASN A 172 -8.69 17.40 -1.78
C ASN A 172 -8.70 16.30 -0.71
N GLU A 173 -9.86 15.73 -0.36
CA GLU A 173 -9.93 14.61 0.56
C GLU A 173 -9.35 13.35 -0.07
N THR A 174 -8.82 12.47 0.77
CA THR A 174 -8.18 11.21 0.36
C THR A 174 -9.14 10.00 0.54
N TYR A 175 -8.67 8.83 0.12
CA TYR A 175 -9.36 7.55 0.31
C TYR A 175 -9.55 7.23 1.78
N THR A 176 -10.71 6.70 2.11
CA THR A 176 -11.04 6.24 3.46
C THR A 176 -10.89 4.72 3.58
N ALA A 177 -10.74 4.22 4.80
CA ALA A 177 -10.74 2.77 5.07
C ALA A 177 -12.00 2.08 4.51
N ALA A 178 -13.16 2.73 4.60
CA ALA A 178 -14.43 2.19 4.10
C ALA A 178 -14.37 1.97 2.58
N MET A 179 -13.90 2.96 1.82
CA MET A 179 -13.74 2.85 0.36
C MET A 179 -12.81 1.70 -0.05
N VAL A 180 -11.72 1.52 0.70
CA VAL A 180 -10.72 0.48 0.41
C VAL A 180 -11.21 -0.92 0.79
N ARG A 181 -11.93 -1.03 1.92
CA ARG A 181 -12.56 -2.29 2.36
C ARG A 181 -13.71 -2.73 1.47
N GLU A 182 -14.49 -1.79 0.95
CA GLU A 182 -15.53 -2.06 -0.04
C GLU A 182 -14.92 -2.70 -1.30
N MET A 183 -13.81 -2.12 -1.81
CA MET A 183 -13.07 -2.69 -2.94
C MET A 183 -12.56 -4.10 -2.64
N HIS A 184 -11.94 -4.31 -1.47
CA HIS A 184 -11.51 -5.64 -1.05
C HIS A 184 -12.67 -6.65 -1.06
N GLY A 185 -13.82 -6.28 -0.50
CA GLY A 185 -15.01 -7.14 -0.46
C GLY A 185 -15.50 -7.62 -1.83
N LEU A 186 -15.33 -6.79 -2.86
CA LEU A 186 -15.72 -7.14 -4.24
C LEU A 186 -14.75 -8.12 -4.90
N VAL A 187 -13.45 -8.06 -4.58
CA VAL A 187 -12.41 -8.77 -5.32
C VAL A 187 -11.73 -9.91 -4.56
N ALA A 188 -11.92 -10.00 -3.24
CA ALA A 188 -11.26 -10.99 -2.38
C ALA A 188 -11.46 -12.43 -2.86
N ALA A 189 -12.70 -12.77 -3.24
CA ALA A 189 -13.07 -14.12 -3.68
C ALA A 189 -12.77 -14.41 -5.17
N LEU A 190 -12.36 -13.40 -5.95
CA LEU A 190 -12.07 -13.57 -7.37
C LEU A 190 -10.69 -14.21 -7.55
N PRO A 191 -10.51 -15.18 -8.48
CA PRO A 191 -9.22 -15.84 -8.72
C PRO A 191 -8.22 -14.98 -9.49
N GLN A 192 -8.69 -13.98 -10.26
CA GLN A 192 -7.85 -13.12 -11.11
C GLN A 192 -6.77 -12.37 -10.32
N ARG A 193 -5.65 -12.03 -10.97
CA ARG A 193 -4.77 -10.98 -10.42
C ARG A 193 -5.50 -9.64 -10.44
N VAL A 194 -5.20 -8.77 -9.47
CA VAL A 194 -5.85 -7.46 -9.35
C VAL A 194 -4.79 -6.39 -9.16
N THR A 195 -4.87 -5.32 -9.95
CA THR A 195 -4.09 -4.11 -9.70
C THR A 195 -5.02 -2.94 -9.45
N PHE A 196 -4.84 -2.20 -8.36
CA PHE A 196 -5.74 -1.10 -8.00
C PHE A 196 -5.19 0.22 -8.55
N PRO A 197 -5.85 0.89 -9.51
CA PRO A 197 -5.44 2.20 -9.97
C PRO A 197 -5.71 3.23 -8.86
N VAL A 198 -4.64 3.83 -8.32
CA VAL A 198 -4.74 4.81 -7.24
C VAL A 198 -4.20 6.15 -7.73
N ARG A 199 -5.04 7.20 -7.63
CA ARG A 199 -4.63 8.56 -7.95
C ARG A 199 -3.51 9.03 -7.01
N ALA A 200 -2.31 9.22 -7.55
CA ALA A 200 -1.07 9.32 -6.79
C ALA A 200 -1.02 10.45 -5.72
N PRO A 201 -1.51 11.68 -5.96
CA PRO A 201 -1.51 12.75 -4.94
C PRO A 201 -2.25 12.42 -3.65
N LEU A 202 -3.21 11.48 -3.71
CA LEU A 202 -4.03 11.13 -2.56
C LEU A 202 -3.41 10.02 -1.72
N LEU A 203 -2.52 9.21 -2.30
CA LEU A 203 -2.07 7.96 -1.71
C LEU A 203 -1.36 8.14 -0.37
N ARG A 204 -0.47 9.14 -0.23
CA ARG A 204 0.32 9.33 1.00
C ARG A 204 -0.55 9.40 2.26
N ARG A 205 -1.65 10.15 2.19
CA ARG A 205 -2.59 10.33 3.32
C ARG A 205 -3.44 9.09 3.60
N ALA A 206 -3.62 8.21 2.62
CA ALA A 206 -4.41 6.98 2.74
C ALA A 206 -3.54 5.72 2.79
N TRP A 207 -2.22 5.87 2.96
CA TRP A 207 -1.26 4.79 2.76
C TRP A 207 -1.56 3.56 3.61
N THR A 208 -1.93 3.74 4.88
CA THR A 208 -2.21 2.63 5.79
C THR A 208 -3.35 1.74 5.29
N HIS A 209 -4.35 2.31 4.59
CA HIS A 209 -5.45 1.55 4.00
C HIS A 209 -4.98 0.72 2.80
N PHE A 210 -4.14 1.30 1.94
CA PHE A 210 -3.61 0.59 0.78
C PHE A 210 -2.53 -0.45 1.13
N ARG A 211 -1.74 -0.21 2.17
CA ARG A 211 -0.85 -1.23 2.71
C ARG A 211 -1.66 -2.42 3.23
N TRP A 212 -2.70 -2.16 4.02
CA TRP A 212 -3.62 -3.21 4.48
C TRP A 212 -4.22 -3.97 3.29
N LEU A 213 -4.61 -3.28 2.21
CA LEU A 213 -5.13 -3.93 1.00
C LEU A 213 -4.12 -4.87 0.35
N LEU A 214 -2.87 -4.43 0.16
CA LEU A 214 -1.80 -5.26 -0.40
C LEU A 214 -1.52 -6.50 0.47
N ASP A 215 -1.61 -6.37 1.79
CA ASP A 215 -1.40 -7.48 2.73
C ASP A 215 -2.48 -8.58 2.65
N GLN A 216 -3.61 -8.35 1.97
CA GLN A 216 -4.69 -9.35 1.90
C GLN A 216 -4.41 -10.49 0.92
N SER A 217 -3.55 -10.29 -0.08
CA SER A 217 -3.33 -11.28 -1.15
C SER A 217 -2.09 -10.95 -1.98
N ASP A 218 -1.27 -11.96 -2.29
CA ASP A 218 -0.12 -11.85 -3.22
C ASP A 218 -0.52 -11.60 -4.69
N ARG A 219 -1.82 -11.69 -4.98
CA ARG A 219 -2.40 -11.33 -6.29
C ARG A 219 -2.60 -9.83 -6.48
N PHE A 220 -2.47 -9.05 -5.41
CA PHE A 220 -2.80 -7.62 -5.40
C PHE A 220 -1.57 -6.75 -5.64
N SER A 221 -1.73 -5.75 -6.50
CA SER A 221 -0.76 -4.68 -6.75
C SER A 221 -1.46 -3.32 -6.82
N LEU A 222 -0.70 -2.23 -6.84
CA LEU A 222 -1.18 -0.88 -7.10
C LEU A 222 -0.66 -0.38 -8.46
N THR A 223 -1.47 0.40 -9.16
CA THR A 223 -1.04 1.21 -10.30
C THR A 223 -1.22 2.67 -9.92
N LEU A 224 -0.14 3.38 -9.62
CA LEU A 224 -0.21 4.80 -9.29
C LEU A 224 -0.38 5.60 -10.57
N TRP A 225 -1.40 6.44 -10.65
CA TRP A 225 -1.65 7.25 -11.84
C TRP A 225 -1.71 8.74 -11.52
N GLN A 226 -1.27 9.56 -12.48
CA GLN A 226 -1.22 11.01 -12.39
C GLN A 226 -2.21 11.68 -13.36
N GLY A 227 -3.08 12.55 -12.86
CA GLY A 227 -3.87 13.45 -13.70
C GLY A 227 -3.02 14.61 -14.26
N LYS A 228 -3.40 15.17 -15.41
CA LYS A 228 -2.62 16.22 -16.11
C LYS A 228 -2.24 17.45 -15.26
N SER A 229 -3.06 17.77 -14.25
CA SER A 229 -2.85 18.93 -13.36
C SER A 229 -2.42 18.54 -11.94
N ASP A 230 -2.16 17.25 -11.71
CA ASP A 230 -1.78 16.75 -10.41
C ASP A 230 -0.32 17.14 -10.11
N VAL A 231 -0.13 17.71 -8.92
CA VAL A 231 1.20 17.98 -8.36
C VAL A 231 1.49 16.91 -7.32
N ILE A 232 2.60 16.21 -7.50
CA ILE A 232 3.03 15.11 -6.63
C ILE A 232 4.46 15.42 -6.16
N ALA A 233 4.71 15.29 -4.86
CA ALA A 233 6.05 15.42 -4.33
C ALA A 233 6.85 14.13 -4.59
N LEU A 234 8.12 14.26 -4.98
CA LEU A 234 9.03 13.12 -5.12
C LEU A 234 9.11 12.29 -3.83
N GLU A 235 9.11 12.95 -2.67
CA GLU A 235 9.11 12.28 -1.36
C GLU A 235 7.90 11.35 -1.17
N ASP A 236 6.73 11.70 -1.70
CA ASP A 236 5.54 10.85 -1.58
C ASP A 236 5.66 9.58 -2.41
N MET A 237 6.30 9.66 -3.58
CA MET A 237 6.57 8.49 -4.40
C MET A 237 7.69 7.63 -3.83
N LEU A 238 8.74 8.26 -3.28
CA LEU A 238 9.81 7.55 -2.56
C LEU A 238 9.27 6.84 -1.32
N PHE A 239 8.32 7.44 -0.61
CA PHE A 239 7.67 6.83 0.53
C PHE A 239 7.00 5.52 0.14
N VAL A 240 6.18 5.53 -0.91
CA VAL A 240 5.54 4.29 -1.42
C VAL A 240 6.59 3.29 -1.90
N ARG A 241 7.57 3.76 -2.68
CA ARG A 241 8.62 2.91 -3.26
C ARG A 241 9.46 2.19 -2.20
N ASP A 242 9.88 2.90 -1.16
CA ASP A 242 10.73 2.32 -0.13
C ASP A 242 9.97 1.29 0.73
N GLY A 243 8.65 1.45 0.85
CA GLY A 243 7.78 0.61 1.67
C GLY A 243 7.07 -0.57 0.98
N THR A 244 7.25 -0.80 -0.33
CA THR A 244 6.49 -1.81 -1.11
C THR A 244 7.38 -2.69 -1.96
N ASP A 245 7.04 -3.97 -2.15
CA ASP A 245 7.79 -4.83 -3.08
C ASP A 245 7.86 -4.19 -4.48
N PRO A 246 9.03 -4.18 -5.15
CA PRO A 246 9.12 -3.65 -6.51
C PRO A 246 8.10 -4.26 -7.49
N THR A 247 7.60 -5.46 -7.20
CA THR A 247 6.56 -6.14 -7.99
C THR A 247 5.13 -5.73 -7.65
N GLU A 248 4.91 -5.07 -6.51
CA GLU A 248 3.59 -4.68 -5.99
C GLU A 248 3.10 -3.33 -6.52
N VAL A 249 3.95 -2.50 -7.14
CA VAL A 249 3.57 -1.13 -7.53
C VAL A 249 4.06 -0.76 -8.93
N TYR A 250 3.13 -0.33 -9.78
CA TYR A 250 3.39 0.26 -11.09
C TYR A 250 3.20 1.78 -11.05
N TYR A 251 3.92 2.51 -11.90
CA TYR A 251 3.94 3.98 -11.91
C TYR A 251 3.56 4.52 -13.29
N ASP A 252 2.28 4.83 -13.48
CA ASP A 252 1.73 5.57 -14.63
C ASP A 252 1.79 7.08 -14.33
N ILE A 253 3.02 7.59 -14.25
CA ILE A 253 3.37 8.95 -13.81
C ILE A 253 4.15 9.66 -14.92
N TYR A 254 3.90 10.94 -15.13
CA TYR A 254 4.57 11.71 -16.18
C TYR A 254 5.97 12.17 -15.76
N ASP A 255 6.83 12.39 -16.75
CA ASP A 255 8.07 13.12 -16.57
C ASP A 255 7.82 14.61 -16.27
N PRO A 256 8.72 15.27 -15.51
CA PRO A 256 10.04 14.78 -15.06
C PRO A 256 10.03 13.90 -13.80
N LEU A 257 8.89 13.81 -13.09
CA LEU A 257 8.83 13.16 -11.78
C LEU A 257 9.20 11.67 -11.84
N LEU A 258 8.78 10.94 -12.88
CA LEU A 258 9.12 9.53 -13.04
C LEU A 258 10.64 9.33 -13.21
N SER A 259 11.29 10.17 -14.01
CA SER A 259 12.75 10.15 -14.16
C SER A 259 13.47 10.50 -12.86
N GLU A 260 13.02 11.53 -12.14
CA GLU A 260 13.57 11.90 -10.82
C GLU A 260 13.44 10.74 -9.81
N LEU A 261 12.31 10.04 -9.81
CA LEU A 261 12.08 8.87 -8.97
C LEU A 261 13.03 7.72 -9.30
N ARG A 262 13.23 7.43 -10.60
CA ARG A 262 14.17 6.40 -11.05
C ARG A 262 15.62 6.74 -10.69
N ASP A 263 16.00 8.01 -10.79
CA ASP A 263 17.34 8.45 -10.41
C ASP A 263 17.56 8.38 -8.90
N ALA A 264 16.55 8.76 -8.10
CA ALA A 264 16.58 8.62 -6.65
C ALA A 264 16.56 7.14 -6.18
N ASP A 265 15.90 6.24 -6.90
CA ASP A 265 15.89 4.79 -6.63
C ASP A 265 17.26 4.15 -6.89
N LYS A 266 17.96 4.57 -7.96
CA LYS A 266 19.31 4.10 -8.29
C LYS A 266 20.39 4.59 -7.33
N ASN A 267 20.13 5.66 -6.57
CA ASN A 267 21.08 6.19 -5.60
C ASN A 267 21.14 5.29 -4.34
N ALA A 268 22.10 4.37 -4.33
CA ALA A 268 22.31 3.44 -3.21
C ALA A 268 22.69 4.12 -1.88
N GLU A 269 23.18 5.37 -1.92
CA GLU A 269 23.55 6.13 -0.72
C GLU A 269 22.36 6.87 -0.11
N ARG A 270 21.22 6.96 -0.83
CA ARG A 270 20.02 7.63 -0.33
C ARG A 270 19.44 6.85 0.88
N PRO A 271 19.21 7.50 2.03
CA PRO A 271 18.46 6.90 3.12
C PRO A 271 17.05 6.53 2.65
N LYS A 272 16.65 5.27 2.85
CA LYS A 272 15.29 4.83 2.55
C LYS A 272 14.31 5.34 3.60
N LEU A 273 13.11 5.66 3.16
CA LEU A 273 11.99 6.05 4.00
C LEU A 273 11.31 4.80 4.57
N PHE A 274 11.02 4.81 5.85
CA PHE A 274 10.29 3.75 6.56
C PHE A 274 8.96 4.27 7.06
N HIS A 275 8.00 3.36 7.20
CA HIS A 275 6.69 3.63 7.76
C HIS A 275 6.00 2.32 8.14
N THR A 276 4.71 2.40 8.50
CA THR A 276 3.84 1.24 8.75
C THR A 276 3.96 0.18 7.67
N GLY A 277 4.04 -1.09 8.10
CA GLY A 277 3.93 -2.26 7.23
C GLY A 277 5.23 -2.73 6.60
N VAL A 278 6.33 -1.99 6.74
CA VAL A 278 7.60 -2.41 6.15
C VAL A 278 8.14 -3.64 6.89
N SER A 279 8.22 -4.76 6.18
CA SER A 279 8.78 -6.01 6.68
C SER A 279 10.21 -5.79 7.22
N LEU A 280 10.46 -6.19 8.48
CA LEU A 280 11.81 -6.18 9.04
C LEU A 280 12.79 -7.00 8.20
N LEU A 281 12.33 -8.13 7.66
CA LEU A 281 13.13 -8.99 6.80
C LEU A 281 13.62 -8.21 5.57
N ARG A 282 12.71 -7.45 4.94
CA ARG A 282 13.05 -6.57 3.82
C ARG A 282 13.99 -5.43 4.25
N TYR A 283 13.74 -4.81 5.40
CA TYR A 283 14.62 -3.74 5.91
C TYR A 283 16.06 -4.23 6.06
N PHE A 284 16.23 -5.35 6.75
CA PHE A 284 17.53 -5.95 7.02
C PHE A 284 18.11 -6.68 5.81
N GLY A 285 17.28 -7.06 4.83
CA GLY A 285 17.70 -7.85 3.66
C GLY A 285 17.93 -9.33 3.99
N THR A 286 17.30 -9.84 5.06
CA THR A 286 17.35 -11.26 5.43
C THR A 286 16.11 -12.01 4.92
N ARG A 287 16.24 -13.33 4.77
CA ARG A 287 15.15 -14.25 4.45
C ARG A 287 14.44 -14.80 5.68
N ASP A 288 15.08 -14.77 6.85
CA ASP A 288 14.59 -15.41 8.07
C ASP A 288 14.67 -14.45 9.27
N GLY A 289 13.64 -14.47 10.11
CA GLY A 289 13.61 -13.70 11.35
C GLY A 289 14.69 -14.14 12.35
N LEU A 290 15.22 -15.36 12.21
CA LEU A 290 16.34 -15.85 13.02
C LEU A 290 17.63 -15.05 12.83
N ASP A 291 17.80 -14.38 11.70
CA ASP A 291 18.95 -13.51 11.43
C ASP A 291 18.78 -12.12 12.06
N VAL A 292 17.61 -11.83 12.65
CA VAL A 292 17.32 -10.55 13.31
C VAL A 292 17.69 -10.68 14.80
N LEU A 293 18.73 -9.97 15.18
CA LEU A 293 19.27 -9.93 16.55
C LEU A 293 18.59 -8.83 17.37
N TRP A 294 18.09 -9.22 18.54
CA TRP A 294 17.49 -8.31 19.51
C TRP A 294 18.50 -8.04 20.62
N HIS A 295 18.94 -6.79 20.76
CA HIS A 295 19.88 -6.41 21.81
C HIS A 295 19.14 -5.84 23.02
N GLN A 296 18.94 -6.64 24.05
CA GLN A 296 18.51 -6.13 25.36
C GLN A 296 19.70 -5.45 26.06
N GLU A 297 19.86 -4.16 25.83
CA GLU A 297 20.69 -3.32 26.72
C GLU A 297 19.87 -3.01 27.99
N PRO A 298 20.39 -3.27 29.21
CA PRO A 298 19.79 -2.79 30.44
C PRO A 298 20.04 -1.27 30.54
N SER A 299 19.31 -0.49 29.76
CA SER A 299 19.31 0.96 29.88
C SER A 299 18.04 1.39 30.61
N SER A 300 18.15 1.56 31.93
CA SER A 300 17.32 2.55 32.59
C SER A 300 17.69 3.90 31.97
N LEU A 301 16.83 4.42 31.11
CA LEU A 301 16.88 5.81 30.67
C LEU A 301 16.71 6.68 31.93
N GLU A 302 17.81 7.13 32.54
CA GLU A 302 17.76 8.25 33.49
C GLU A 302 17.49 9.52 32.67
N VAL A 303 16.20 9.77 32.46
CA VAL A 303 15.68 11.01 31.87
C VAL A 303 15.84 12.12 32.91
N PRO A 304 16.58 13.21 32.63
CA PRO A 304 16.52 14.40 33.47
C PRO A 304 15.08 14.91 33.43
N ALA A 305 14.48 15.12 34.59
CA ALA A 305 13.07 15.48 34.77
C ALA A 305 12.66 16.72 33.95
N THR A 306 12.25 16.47 32.72
CA THR A 306 11.26 17.24 31.98
C THR A 306 10.20 16.23 31.54
N GLU A 307 9.34 15.92 32.51
CA GLU A 307 8.04 15.24 32.45
C GLU A 307 7.84 14.16 31.36
N CYS A 308 7.85 12.87 31.80
CA CYS A 308 7.13 11.72 31.22
C CYS A 308 7.88 10.64 30.38
N LEU A 309 9.23 10.57 30.38
CA LEU A 309 9.97 9.52 29.62
C LEU A 309 10.79 8.52 30.47
N SER A 310 10.75 8.58 31.79
CA SER A 310 11.50 7.69 32.71
C SER A 310 11.04 6.22 32.71
N GLU A 311 10.10 5.85 31.83
CA GLU A 311 9.39 4.56 31.82
C GLU A 311 9.39 3.89 30.44
N LEU A 312 10.42 4.14 29.62
CA LEU A 312 10.58 3.56 28.28
C LEU A 312 11.79 2.63 28.24
N THR A 313 11.65 1.44 27.64
CA THR A 313 12.80 0.61 27.24
C THR A 313 12.91 0.59 25.72
N SER A 314 14.06 1.00 25.20
CA SER A 314 14.41 0.84 23.79
C SER A 314 15.31 -0.38 23.61
N VAL A 315 14.89 -1.33 22.79
CA VAL A 315 15.72 -2.48 22.40
C VAL A 315 16.21 -2.25 20.97
N PRO A 316 17.51 -1.98 20.74
CA PRO A 316 18.04 -1.94 19.38
C PRO A 316 17.94 -3.32 18.74
N VAL A 317 17.46 -3.35 17.49
CA VAL A 317 17.33 -4.57 16.69
C VAL A 317 18.29 -4.47 15.51
N THR A 318 19.19 -5.43 15.30
CA THR A 318 20.21 -5.44 14.25
C THR A 318 20.19 -6.73 13.44
N ALA A 319 20.87 -6.78 12.30
CA ALA A 319 21.26 -8.02 11.62
C ALA A 319 22.79 -8.17 11.65
N PRO A 320 23.34 -9.38 11.74
CA PRO A 320 24.78 -9.60 11.69
C PRO A 320 25.32 -9.37 10.26
N GLU A 321 26.47 -8.71 10.13
CA GLU A 321 27.21 -8.72 8.86
C GLU A 321 27.95 -10.06 8.68
N SER A 322 28.11 -10.48 7.43
CA SER A 322 29.05 -11.54 7.08
C SER A 322 30.49 -11.05 7.25
N CYS A 323 31.00 -10.98 8.48
CA CYS A 323 32.41 -11.19 8.86
C CYS A 323 32.65 -10.92 10.35
N ASN A 324 33.17 -11.96 11.01
CA ASN A 324 33.91 -12.01 12.28
C ASN A 324 33.27 -11.45 13.57
N PRO A 325 33.05 -12.32 14.59
CA PRO A 325 32.58 -11.93 15.91
C PRO A 325 33.77 -11.45 16.76
N HIS A 326 34.21 -10.21 16.58
CA HIS A 326 35.16 -9.62 17.53
C HIS A 326 34.72 -8.24 17.98
N HIS A 327 34.36 -8.18 19.26
CA HIS A 327 34.36 -7.03 20.17
C HIS A 327 33.74 -5.72 19.64
N LEU A 328 32.50 -5.45 20.05
CA LEU A 328 32.00 -4.07 20.19
C LEU A 328 32.08 -3.66 21.66
N GLU A 329 32.90 -2.64 21.95
CA GLU A 329 32.90 -1.92 23.22
C GLU A 329 31.61 -1.10 23.38
N SER A 330 31.04 -1.10 24.59
CA SER A 330 29.84 -0.33 24.96
C SER A 330 30.01 1.18 24.75
N PRO A 331 29.08 1.88 24.08
CA PRO A 331 28.98 3.33 24.20
C PRO A 331 28.23 3.71 25.48
N ARG A 332 28.83 4.61 26.26
CA ARG A 332 28.25 5.22 27.48
C ARG A 332 26.99 6.03 27.16
N SER A 333 26.03 6.00 28.09
CA SER A 333 24.86 6.88 28.27
C SER A 333 24.42 7.69 27.04
N ARG A 334 23.43 7.17 26.30
CA ARG A 334 22.79 7.85 25.18
C ARG A 334 21.65 8.76 25.66
N THR A 335 21.67 10.04 25.25
CA THR A 335 20.58 11.00 25.45
C THR A 335 19.44 10.73 24.46
N GLU A 336 18.23 11.22 24.75
CA GLU A 336 16.99 11.08 23.93
C GLU A 336 17.20 11.36 22.43
N GLU A 337 18.03 12.36 22.10
CA GLU A 337 18.34 12.73 20.71
C GLU A 337 19.11 11.63 19.96
N SER A 338 19.99 10.89 20.64
CA SER A 338 20.85 9.88 20.00
C SER A 338 20.19 8.53 19.73
N ILE A 339 18.99 8.29 20.28
CA ILE A 339 18.19 7.07 20.03
C ILE A 339 17.35 7.23 18.76
N LEU A 340 16.80 8.44 18.56
CA LEU A 340 15.95 8.79 17.42
C LEU A 340 16.76 9.21 16.19
N LEU A 341 17.93 9.83 16.38
CA LEU A 341 18.79 10.25 15.28
C LEU A 341 19.64 9.07 14.74
N PRO A 342 19.96 9.05 13.44
CA PRO A 342 20.96 8.16 12.87
C PRO A 342 22.25 8.24 13.69
N THR A 343 22.72 7.12 14.25
CA THR A 343 24.10 7.08 14.73
C THR A 343 25.00 7.28 13.52
N ALA A 344 25.72 8.39 13.51
CA ALA A 344 26.72 8.65 12.49
C ALA A 344 27.73 7.49 12.45
N ALA A 345 27.96 6.97 11.25
CA ALA A 345 29.09 6.12 10.88
C ALA A 345 29.19 4.71 11.53
N GLY A 346 28.12 3.91 11.44
CA GLY A 346 28.21 2.45 11.56
C GLY A 346 27.47 1.77 10.40
N SER A 347 28.07 0.75 9.78
CA SER A 347 27.51 0.02 8.62
C SER A 347 26.27 -0.84 8.95
N GLN A 348 25.94 -0.97 10.24
CA GLN A 348 24.89 -1.87 10.70
C GLN A 348 23.51 -1.19 10.71
N LYS A 349 22.53 -1.77 10.00
CA LYS A 349 21.12 -1.35 10.04
C LYS A 349 20.53 -1.61 11.43
N THR A 350 19.73 -0.68 11.94
CA THR A 350 19.09 -0.78 13.26
C THR A 350 17.60 -0.46 13.18
N ALA A 351 16.72 -1.23 13.83
CA ALA A 351 15.33 -0.85 14.08
C ALA A 351 15.10 -0.52 15.57
N LEU A 352 14.03 0.22 15.86
CA LEU A 352 13.65 0.60 17.22
C LEU A 352 12.47 -0.25 17.70
N PHE A 353 12.61 -0.86 18.87
CA PHE A 353 11.50 -1.47 19.60
C PHE A 353 11.29 -0.71 20.91
N LEU A 354 10.14 -0.06 21.02
CA LEU A 354 9.78 0.85 22.10
C LEU A 354 8.69 0.20 22.96
N ARG A 355 9.00 -0.07 24.23
CA ARG A 355 8.04 -0.64 25.18
C ARG A 355 7.42 0.44 26.05
N ILE A 356 6.13 0.68 25.90
CA ILE A 356 5.33 1.55 26.76
C ILE A 356 5.04 0.81 28.06
N LEU A 357 5.60 1.32 29.17
CA LEU A 357 5.44 0.70 30.49
C LEU A 357 4.30 1.31 31.31
N SER A 358 3.75 2.47 30.90
CA SER A 358 2.62 3.11 31.58
C SER A 358 1.69 3.84 30.61
N ARG A 359 0.47 4.10 31.09
CA ARG A 359 -0.54 4.88 30.36
C ARG A 359 -0.06 6.29 30.04
N ASP A 360 0.57 6.97 30.99
CA ASP A 360 0.95 8.37 30.84
C ASP A 360 2.10 8.56 29.85
N ALA A 361 2.91 7.52 29.62
CA ALA A 361 4.02 7.55 28.65
C ALA A 361 3.57 7.43 27.18
N LEU A 362 2.38 6.90 26.88
CA LEU A 362 1.94 6.59 25.51
C LEU A 362 1.92 7.84 24.60
N ARG A 363 1.10 8.83 24.94
CA ARG A 363 0.91 10.03 24.09
C ARG A 363 2.18 10.87 23.97
N PRO A 364 2.93 11.16 25.06
CA PRO A 364 4.21 11.88 24.96
C PRO A 364 5.21 11.16 24.05
N THR A 365 5.34 9.84 24.16
CA THR A 365 6.24 9.06 23.30
C THR A 365 5.88 9.20 21.83
N LEU A 366 4.59 9.10 21.49
CA LEU A 366 4.12 9.29 20.11
C LEU A 366 4.34 10.72 19.61
N GLN A 367 4.20 11.73 20.47
CA GLN A 367 4.48 13.13 20.10
C GLN A 367 5.97 13.34 19.79
N VAL A 368 6.86 12.76 20.59
CA VAL A 368 8.31 12.79 20.34
C VAL A 368 8.64 12.12 19.00
N LEU A 369 8.05 10.96 18.70
CA LEU A 369 8.22 10.29 17.42
C LEU A 369 7.73 11.16 16.25
N ARG A 370 6.55 11.77 16.39
CA ARG A 370 5.98 12.66 15.38
C ARG A 370 6.89 13.86 15.10
N ASP A 371 7.40 14.49 16.16
CA ASP A 371 8.12 15.75 16.06
C ASP A 371 9.60 15.57 15.70
N ARG A 372 10.20 14.40 16.00
CA ARG A 372 11.65 14.18 15.84
C ARG A 372 12.04 13.05 14.90
N ALA A 373 11.14 12.12 14.58
CA ALA A 373 11.47 10.92 13.82
C ALA A 373 11.03 10.99 12.35
N ARG A 374 10.44 12.10 11.88
CA ARG A 374 10.03 12.28 10.47
C ARG A 374 11.11 13.01 9.64
N PRO A 375 11.46 12.51 8.44
CA PRO A 375 11.08 11.21 7.89
C PRO A 375 11.75 10.04 8.64
N LEU A 376 11.01 8.95 8.82
CA LEU A 376 11.56 7.74 9.46
C LEU A 376 12.56 7.08 8.51
N THR A 377 13.78 6.85 8.99
CA THR A 377 14.85 6.16 8.24
C THR A 377 15.14 4.76 8.78
N ARG A 378 14.34 4.32 9.76
CA ARG A 378 14.36 2.96 10.33
C ARG A 378 12.96 2.54 10.79
N PRO A 379 12.67 1.23 10.84
CA PRO A 379 11.41 0.73 11.39
C PRO A 379 11.27 1.04 12.89
N VAL A 380 10.04 1.33 13.32
CA VAL A 380 9.68 1.55 14.72
C VAL A 380 8.56 0.58 15.12
N TRP A 381 8.80 -0.18 16.17
CA TRP A 381 7.87 -1.12 16.77
C TRP A 381 7.43 -0.57 18.13
N LEU A 382 6.13 -0.51 18.34
CA LEU A 382 5.53 -0.01 19.58
C LEU A 382 4.88 -1.16 20.32
N SER A 383 5.47 -1.51 21.45
CA SER A 383 4.99 -2.55 22.35
C SER A 383 4.26 -1.95 23.53
N ALA A 384 3.14 -2.57 23.90
CA ALA A 384 2.46 -2.30 25.17
C ALA A 384 1.80 -3.57 25.69
N THR A 385 1.68 -3.68 27.00
CA THR A 385 0.83 -4.70 27.61
C THR A 385 -0.63 -4.26 27.47
N VAL A 386 -1.48 -5.07 26.83
CA VAL A 386 -2.84 -4.68 26.44
C VAL A 386 -3.89 -5.59 27.04
N ALA A 387 -4.92 -4.99 27.65
CA ALA A 387 -6.17 -5.66 28.00
C ALA A 387 -7.18 -5.52 26.85
N PRO A 388 -7.57 -6.61 26.16
CA PRO A 388 -8.45 -6.52 24.99
C PRO A 388 -9.87 -6.04 25.32
N GLY A 389 -10.39 -6.40 26.51
CA GLY A 389 -11.75 -6.10 26.96
C GLY A 389 -11.99 -4.67 27.50
N GLY A 390 -11.09 -3.72 27.23
CA GLY A 390 -11.31 -2.29 27.52
C GLY A 390 -11.06 -1.84 28.97
N GLY A 391 -10.62 -2.71 29.87
CA GLY A 391 -10.33 -2.39 31.27
C GLY A 391 -8.85 -2.18 31.57
N GLY A 392 -8.27 -1.05 31.14
CA GLY A 392 -6.91 -0.66 31.54
C GLY A 392 -6.90 -0.10 32.98
N GLY A 393 -7.13 -0.97 33.97
CA GLY A 393 -7.23 -0.60 35.39
C GLY A 393 -5.98 -0.88 36.22
N ALA A 394 -5.08 -1.75 35.73
CA ALA A 394 -3.82 -2.07 36.41
C ALA A 394 -2.68 -1.17 35.93
N ALA A 395 -1.77 -0.81 36.82
CA ALA A 395 -0.58 -0.03 36.49
C ALA A 395 0.23 -0.73 35.37
N GLY A 396 0.43 -0.03 34.25
CA GLY A 396 1.18 -0.54 33.10
C GLY A 396 0.41 -1.40 32.11
N VAL A 397 -0.92 -1.52 32.22
CA VAL A 397 -1.77 -2.20 31.22
C VAL A 397 -2.66 -1.19 30.49
N LEU A 398 -2.55 -1.12 29.17
CA LEU A 398 -3.36 -0.24 28.32
C LEU A 398 -4.64 -0.92 27.86
N GLY A 399 -5.70 -0.14 27.63
CA GLY A 399 -6.82 -0.61 26.83
C GLY A 399 -6.46 -0.65 25.35
N ALA A 400 -6.90 -1.66 24.61
CA ALA A 400 -6.62 -1.75 23.17
C ALA A 400 -7.12 -0.51 22.41
N ALA A 401 -8.35 -0.07 22.65
CA ALA A 401 -8.93 1.12 22.01
C ALA A 401 -8.13 2.41 22.30
N GLU A 402 -7.59 2.53 23.51
CA GLU A 402 -6.75 3.67 23.92
C GLU A 402 -5.43 3.70 23.14
N LEU A 403 -4.74 2.56 23.06
CA LEU A 403 -3.51 2.40 22.28
C LEU A 403 -3.76 2.75 20.80
N LEU A 404 -4.78 2.14 20.21
CA LEU A 404 -5.10 2.28 18.80
C LEU A 404 -5.51 3.72 18.44
N SER A 405 -6.34 4.35 19.29
CA SER A 405 -6.73 5.73 19.09
C SER A 405 -5.54 6.69 19.16
N ALA A 406 -4.65 6.52 20.14
CA ALA A 406 -3.48 7.40 20.29
C ALA A 406 -2.51 7.23 19.11
N VAL A 407 -2.25 6.00 18.68
CA VAL A 407 -1.38 5.71 17.52
C VAL A 407 -1.96 6.29 16.24
N ALA A 408 -3.26 6.09 15.98
CA ALA A 408 -3.92 6.64 14.80
C ALA A 408 -3.93 8.18 14.79
N GLU A 409 -4.10 8.82 15.96
CA GLU A 409 -4.17 10.27 16.10
C GLU A 409 -2.80 10.96 16.01
N ILE A 410 -1.77 10.39 16.66
CA ILE A 410 -0.51 11.10 16.90
C ILE A 410 0.59 10.65 15.94
N PHE A 411 0.79 9.34 15.80
CA PHE A 411 1.91 8.79 15.02
C PHE A 411 1.58 7.40 14.47
N PRO A 412 0.91 7.33 13.29
CA PRO A 412 0.43 6.08 12.75
C PRO A 412 1.53 5.17 12.20
N ASP A 413 2.74 5.68 11.94
CA ASP A 413 3.84 5.01 11.22
C ASP A 413 4.64 4.00 12.08
N VAL A 414 3.95 3.19 12.89
CA VAL A 414 4.55 2.15 13.74
C VAL A 414 4.01 0.76 13.44
N THR A 415 4.83 -0.26 13.71
CA THR A 415 4.33 -1.63 13.86
C THR A 415 3.85 -1.84 15.28
N LEU A 416 2.63 -2.31 15.46
CA LEU A 416 2.08 -2.59 16.78
C LEU A 416 2.56 -3.96 17.25
N ALA A 417 3.08 -4.03 18.47
CA ALA A 417 3.49 -5.29 19.08
C ALA A 417 2.77 -5.47 20.43
N PRO A 418 1.46 -5.76 20.44
CA PRO A 418 0.75 -5.93 21.71
C PRO A 418 1.24 -7.19 22.44
N ALA A 419 1.38 -7.07 23.77
CA ALA A 419 1.70 -8.17 24.67
C ALA A 419 0.54 -8.43 25.63
N TRP A 420 0.39 -9.68 26.07
CA TRP A 420 -0.61 -10.05 27.07
C TRP A 420 -0.15 -9.70 28.48
N PRO A 421 -1.04 -9.19 29.34
CA PRO A 421 -0.75 -9.03 30.77
C PRO A 421 -0.45 -10.37 31.42
N GLU A 422 0.36 -10.34 32.48
CA GLU A 422 0.59 -11.52 33.32
C GLU A 422 -0.74 -12.06 33.87
N PRO A 423 -0.88 -13.38 34.09
CA PRO A 423 -2.14 -14.00 34.49
C PRO A 423 -2.75 -13.36 35.75
N ASP A 424 -1.90 -13.00 36.73
CA ASP A 424 -2.30 -12.38 37.99
C ASP A 424 -2.83 -10.95 37.80
N VAL A 425 -2.26 -10.22 36.84
CA VAL A 425 -2.67 -8.86 36.46
C VAL A 425 -3.93 -8.91 35.59
N ALA A 426 -4.05 -9.92 34.72
CA ALA A 426 -5.23 -10.19 33.91
C ALA A 426 -6.43 -10.55 34.78
N ALA A 427 -6.24 -11.38 35.82
CA ALA A 427 -7.29 -11.75 36.78
C ALA A 427 -7.77 -10.54 37.61
N ALA A 428 -6.86 -9.66 38.02
CA ALA A 428 -7.20 -8.41 38.70
C ALA A 428 -8.00 -7.44 37.80
N ALA A 429 -7.69 -7.39 36.50
CA ALA A 429 -8.42 -6.60 35.51
C ALA A 429 -9.78 -7.22 35.11
N ALA A 430 -9.89 -8.55 35.11
CA ALA A 430 -11.09 -9.31 34.73
C ALA A 430 -12.11 -9.49 35.87
N SER A 431 -11.74 -9.20 37.12
CA SER A 431 -12.60 -9.31 38.32
C SER A 431 -13.90 -8.46 38.29
N ALA A 432 -14.19 -7.76 37.20
CA ALA A 432 -15.46 -7.07 36.96
C ALA A 432 -16.48 -7.89 36.13
N VAL A 433 -16.11 -8.99 35.46
CA VAL A 433 -17.05 -9.81 34.66
C VAL A 433 -16.70 -11.31 34.76
N VAL A 434 -17.55 -12.03 35.51
CA VAL A 434 -17.83 -13.49 35.53
C VAL A 434 -16.66 -14.49 35.43
N GLY A 435 -16.55 -15.31 36.48
CA GLY A 435 -15.60 -16.40 36.70
C GLY A 435 -15.30 -17.32 35.50
N GLY A 436 -14.01 -17.36 35.17
CA GLY A 436 -13.32 -18.38 34.41
C GLY A 436 -11.83 -18.10 34.56
N GLY A 437 -11.01 -19.09 34.91
CA GLY A 437 -9.56 -18.89 35.03
C GLY A 437 -9.01 -18.37 33.71
N ALA A 438 -8.48 -17.15 33.70
CA ALA A 438 -7.97 -16.52 32.49
C ALA A 438 -6.57 -17.06 32.20
N GLU A 439 -6.48 -18.16 31.46
CA GLU A 439 -5.22 -18.57 30.85
C GLU A 439 -4.76 -17.48 29.88
N ARG A 440 -3.52 -17.00 30.05
CA ARG A 440 -2.93 -15.88 29.29
C ARG A 440 -3.07 -16.06 27.77
N TYR A 441 -2.91 -17.30 27.30
CA TYR A 441 -3.04 -17.70 25.89
C TYR A 441 -4.21 -18.67 25.63
N GLY A 442 -5.21 -18.71 26.51
CA GLY A 442 -6.42 -19.48 26.27
C GLY A 442 -7.18 -18.96 25.03
N GLU A 443 -8.01 -19.82 24.41
CA GLU A 443 -8.75 -19.50 23.18
C GLU A 443 -9.53 -18.18 23.26
N ALA A 444 -10.19 -17.92 24.39
CA ALA A 444 -10.92 -16.68 24.62
C ALA A 444 -10.01 -15.44 24.69
N SER A 445 -8.83 -15.57 25.29
CA SER A 445 -7.84 -14.48 25.39
C SER A 445 -7.24 -14.15 24.02
N LEU A 446 -6.92 -15.19 23.23
CA LEU A 446 -6.43 -15.04 21.86
C LEU A 446 -7.51 -14.42 20.95
N ALA A 447 -8.74 -14.90 21.02
CA ALA A 447 -9.87 -14.35 20.27
C ALA A 447 -10.11 -12.87 20.63
N ALA A 448 -10.11 -12.54 21.92
CA ALA A 448 -10.31 -11.16 22.37
C ALA A 448 -9.19 -10.23 21.86
N MET A 449 -7.92 -10.65 21.92
CA MET A 449 -6.82 -9.87 21.38
C MET A 449 -6.91 -9.71 19.85
N ARG A 450 -7.22 -10.79 19.13
CA ARG A 450 -7.44 -10.72 17.67
C ARG A 450 -8.56 -9.73 17.33
N ASP A 451 -9.69 -9.83 18.00
CA ASP A 451 -10.87 -9.01 17.73
C ASP A 451 -10.60 -7.53 18.07
N ALA A 452 -9.87 -7.26 19.15
CA ALA A 452 -9.49 -5.90 19.53
C ALA A 452 -8.59 -5.19 18.51
N PHE A 453 -7.86 -5.95 17.69
CA PHE A 453 -6.98 -5.44 16.64
C PHE A 453 -7.48 -5.77 15.22
N ALA A 454 -8.70 -6.29 15.06
CA ALA A 454 -9.20 -6.76 13.75
C ALA A 454 -9.31 -5.63 12.71
N ASP A 455 -9.65 -4.41 13.15
CA ASP A 455 -9.91 -3.27 12.27
C ASP A 455 -8.71 -2.33 12.09
N VAL A 456 -7.55 -2.67 12.63
CA VAL A 456 -6.36 -1.81 12.55
C VAL A 456 -5.72 -1.89 11.18
N THR A 457 -5.12 -0.79 10.75
CA THR A 457 -4.47 -0.69 9.43
C THR A 457 -2.94 -0.78 9.56
N GLN A 458 -2.43 -0.64 10.77
CA GLN A 458 -1.05 -0.90 11.13
C GLN A 458 -0.79 -2.40 11.12
N PRO A 459 0.42 -2.86 10.74
CA PRO A 459 0.80 -4.25 10.97
C PRO A 459 0.83 -4.54 12.48
N VAL A 460 0.43 -5.75 12.85
CA VAL A 460 0.41 -6.22 14.23
C VAL A 460 1.26 -7.47 14.37
N SER A 461 2.23 -7.44 15.28
CA SER A 461 3.06 -8.58 15.66
C SER A 461 2.83 -8.93 17.13
N TYR A 462 1.96 -9.89 17.38
CA TYR A 462 1.61 -10.34 18.73
C TYR A 462 2.83 -10.90 19.47
N GLN A 463 3.09 -10.41 20.68
CA GLN A 463 4.18 -10.90 21.54
C GLN A 463 3.71 -12.08 22.37
N LEU A 464 4.36 -13.22 22.18
CA LEU A 464 4.17 -14.43 22.94
C LEU A 464 5.45 -14.70 23.74
N ASP A 465 5.28 -15.11 25.00
CA ASP A 465 6.41 -15.59 25.80
C ASP A 465 6.75 -17.01 25.33
N ALA A 466 8.05 -17.30 25.26
CA ALA A 466 8.59 -18.57 24.76
C ALA A 466 8.61 -19.68 25.82
#